data_AF-A0A0A5G3I9-F1
#
_entry.id   AF-A0A0A5G3I9-F1
#
_cell.length_a   1.000
_cell.length_b   1.000
_cell.length_c   1.000
_cell.angle_alpha   90.00
_cell.angle_beta   90.00
_cell.angle_gamma   90.00
#
_symmetry.space_group_name_H-M   'P 1'
#
loop_
_entity.id
_entity.type
_entity.pdbx_description
1 polymer ?
#
loop_
_entity_poly.entity_id
_entity_poly.type
_entity_poly.pdbx_seq_one_letter_code
_entity_poly.pdbx_strand_id
1 'polypeptide(L)' 'MEVQMVEWWTLALLNAALAQLKQRSGLNWFLLSVFIGPLATLLLVFLDRDKGEIEE' A
#
# COMPACT_ATOMS: atom_id res chain seq x y z
N MET A 1 -16.86 -6.99 -21.39
CA MET A 1 -16.62 -6.58 -19.98
C MET A 1 -15.12 -6.63 -19.80
N GLU A 2 -14.49 -5.49 -20.05
CA GLU A 2 -13.05 -5.33 -20.33
C GLU A 2 -12.24 -5.36 -19.02
N VAL A 3 -11.20 -6.21 -18.97
CA VAL A 3 -9.88 -6.22 -18.25
C VAL A 3 -9.67 -5.51 -16.87
N GLN A 4 -10.53 -4.60 -16.40
CA GLN A 4 -10.36 -3.75 -15.21
C GLN A 4 -9.98 -4.48 -13.91
N MET A 5 -10.40 -5.74 -13.75
CA MET A 5 -10.05 -6.52 -12.57
C MET A 5 -8.54 -6.77 -12.46
N VAL A 6 -7.86 -7.06 -13.58
CA VAL A 6 -6.43 -7.38 -13.58
C VAL A 6 -5.62 -6.18 -13.08
N GLU A 7 -5.93 -4.99 -13.58
CA GLU A 7 -5.24 -3.75 -13.23
C GLU A 7 -5.40 -3.42 -11.74
N TRP A 8 -6.58 -3.67 -11.17
CA TRP A 8 -6.86 -3.47 -9.74
C TRP A 8 -6.11 -4.46 -8.84
N TRP A 9 -6.09 -5.74 -9.21
CA TRP A 9 -5.36 -6.78 -8.46
C TRP A 9 -3.84 -6.59 -8.55
N THR A 10 -3.33 -6.22 -9.72
CA THR A 10 -1.91 -5.89 -9.91
C THR A 10 -1.52 -4.67 -9.08
N LEU A 11 -2.33 -3.61 -9.05
CA LEU A 11 -2.11 -2.44 -8.17
C LEU A 11 -2.12 -2.82 -6.69
N ALA A 12 -3.05 -3.69 -6.26
CA ALA A 12 -3.10 -4.14 -4.88
C ALA A 12 -1.84 -4.92 -4.46
N LEU A 13 -1.32 -5.78 -5.33
CA LEU A 13 -0.05 -6.48 -5.12
C LEU A 13 1.14 -5.50 -5.06
N LEU A 14 1.16 -4.49 -5.93
CA LEU A 14 2.21 -3.48 -5.95
C LEU A 14 2.24 -2.65 -4.66
N ASN A 15 1.07 -2.26 -4.15
CA ASN A 15 0.92 -1.56 -2.87
C ASN A 15 1.37 -2.42 -1.68
N ALA A 16 1.10 -3.72 -1.72
CA ALA A 16 1.59 -4.66 -0.71
C ALA A 16 3.12 -4.77 -0.71
N ALA A 17 3.75 -4.79 -1.89
CA ALA A 17 5.20 -4.80 -2.03
C ALA A 17 5.83 -3.49 -1.54
N LEU A 18 5.26 -2.33 -1.91
CA LEU A 18 5.70 -1.02 -1.43
C LEU A 18 5.60 -0.88 0.09
N ALA A 19 4.53 -1.41 0.70
CA ALA A 19 4.37 -1.44 2.15
C ALA A 19 5.47 -2.26 2.84
N GLN A 20 5.85 -3.42 2.27
CA GLN A 20 6.95 -4.24 2.80
C GLN A 20 8.30 -3.52 2.71
N LEU A 21 8.57 -2.80 1.61
CA LEU A 21 9.78 -1.98 1.47
C LEU A 21 9.88 -0.89 2.54
N LYS A 22 8.73 -0.39 3.02
CA LYS A 22 8.62 0.57 4.13
C LYS A 22 8.53 -0.10 5.52
N GLN A 23 8.86 -1.38 5.66
CA GLN A 23 8.79 -2.13 6.92
C GLN A 23 7.37 -2.14 7.56
N ARG A 24 6.32 -2.11 6.73
CA ARG A 24 4.92 -2.22 7.16
C ARG A 24 4.33 -3.56 6.72
N SER A 25 3.22 -3.96 7.35
CA SER A 25 2.51 -5.19 7.00
C SER A 25 1.96 -5.15 5.57
N GLY A 26 2.64 -5.82 4.64
CA GLY A 26 2.22 -5.92 3.23
C GLY A 26 0.83 -6.49 3.06
N LEU A 27 0.45 -7.48 3.87
CA LEU A 27 -0.87 -8.12 3.80
C LEU A 27 -2.00 -7.16 4.19
N ASN A 28 -1.79 -6.32 5.21
CA ASN A 28 -2.79 -5.32 5.60
C ASN A 28 -2.99 -4.29 4.47
N TRP A 29 -1.90 -3.86 3.85
CA TRP A 29 -1.95 -2.90 2.73
C TRP A 29 -2.47 -3.53 1.43
N PHE A 30 -2.25 -4.82 1.22
CA PHE A 30 -2.86 -5.59 0.14
C PHE A 30 -4.39 -5.57 0.28
N LEU A 31 -4.91 -6.03 1.42
CA LEU A 31 -6.35 -6.08 1.68
C LEU A 31 -6.97 -4.68 1.59
N LEU A 32 -6.30 -3.67 2.16
CA LEU A 32 -6.72 -2.28 2.03
C LEU A 32 -6.80 -1.84 0.56
N SER A 33 -5.82 -2.21 -0.26
CA SER A 33 -5.81 -1.85 -1.69
C SER A 33 -6.86 -2.61 -2.50
N VAL A 34 -7.23 -3.83 -2.10
CA VAL A 34 -8.32 -4.57 -2.75
C VAL A 34 -9.66 -3.85 -2.58
N PHE A 35 -9.90 -3.21 -1.43
CA PHE A 35 -11.15 -2.47 -1.17
C PHE A 35 -11.15 -1.03 -1.70
N ILE A 36 -10.01 -0.32 -1.60
CA ILE A 36 -9.95 1.13 -1.82
C ILE A 36 -9.09 1.50 -3.06
N GLY A 37 -8.43 0.51 -3.67
CA GLY A 37 -7.73 0.66 -4.95
C GLY A 37 -6.56 1.65 -4.91
N PRO A 38 -6.43 2.54 -5.91
CA PRO A 38 -5.35 3.52 -6.00
C PRO A 38 -5.26 4.47 -4.80
N LEU A 39 -6.37 4.68 -4.08
CA LEU A 39 -6.39 5.52 -2.87
C LEU A 39 -5.54 4.92 -1.74
N ALA A 40 -5.37 3.60 -1.69
CA ALA A 40 -4.48 2.97 -0.74
C ALA A 40 -3.00 3.33 -0.98
N THR A 41 -2.60 3.58 -2.24
CA THR A 41 -1.25 4.05 -2.56
C THR A 41 -1.02 5.47 -2.03
N LEU A 42 -2.01 6.35 -2.16
CA LEU A 42 -1.93 7.71 -1.62
C LEU A 42 -1.82 7.69 -0.10
N LEU A 43 -2.64 6.87 0.57
CA LEU A 43 -2.53 6.67 2.02
C LEU A 43 -1.16 6.12 2.41
N LEU A 44 -0.61 5.15 1.66
CA LEU A 44 0.72 4.60 1.93
C LEU A 44 1.83 5.67 1.86
N VAL A 45 1.76 6.55 0.86
CA VAL A 45 2.74 7.61 0.62
C VAL A 45 2.62 8.74 1.64
N PHE A 46 1.40 9.17 1.97
CA PHE A 46 1.18 10.29 2.89
C PHE A 46 1.27 9.91 4.35
N LEU A 47 0.97 8.66 4.71
CA LEU A 47 1.15 8.16 6.08
C LEU A 47 2.60 7.77 6.36
N ASP A 48 3.59 8.28 5.62
CA ASP A 48 4.99 8.06 5.96
C ASP A 48 5.22 8.61 7.37
N ARG A 49 5.55 7.70 8.28
CA ARG A 49 5.70 8.03 9.69
C ARG A 49 7.17 8.31 9.84
N ASP A 50 7.53 9.58 9.91
CA ASP A 50 8.87 10.00 10.28
C ASP A 50 9.13 9.39 11.66
N LYS A 51 9.98 8.35 11.71
CA LYS A 51 10.48 7.83 12.98
C LYS A 51 11.58 8.78 13.44
N GLY A 52 11.17 9.99 13.83
CA GLY A 52 11.98 10.88 14.64
C GLY A 52 12.04 10.35 16.06
N GLU A 53 12.77 9.26 16.27
CA GLU A 53 13.20 8.79 17.59
C GLU A 53 14.69 8.47 17.51
N ILE A 54 15.49 9.54 17.48
CA ILE A 54 16.78 9.51 18.15
C ILE A 54 16.44 9.94 19.59
N GLU A 55 16.17 8.97 20.45
CA GLU A 55 16.32 9.16 21.89
C GLU A 55 17.82 9.31 22.14
N GLU A 56 18.25 10.53 22.46
CA GLU A 56 19.58 10.85 23.01
C GLU A 56 19.60 10.63 24.53
#